data_AF-A0A521Z856-F1
#
_entry.id   AF-A0A521Z856-F1
#
_cell.length_a   1.000
_cell.length_b   1.000
_cell.length_c   1.000
_cell.angle_alpha   90.00
_cell.angle_beta   90.00
_cell.angle_gamma   90.00
#
_symmetry.space_group_name_H-M   'P 1'
#
loop_
_entity.id
_entity.type
_entity.pdbx_description
1 polymer ?
#
loop_
_entity_poly.entity_id
_entity_poly.type
_entity_poly.pdbx_seq_one_letter_code
_entity_poly.pdbx_strand_id
1 'polypeptide(L)' 'MSTTPIAPAGPSPVELAAARTAGSFAAGQGLDVTSCPHPASGTPRDRALARAWVSAYLRRRPPRGVSYND' A
#
# COMPACT_ATOMS: atom_id res chain seq x y z
N MET A 1 35.63 -15.23 2.99
CA MET A 1 34.23 -15.69 2.85
C MET A 1 33.45 -14.54 2.24
N SER A 2 33.02 -14.67 0.99
CA SER A 2 32.35 -13.60 0.24
C SER A 2 30.88 -13.52 0.65
N THR A 3 30.47 -12.42 1.27
CA THR A 3 29.07 -12.14 1.58
C THR A 3 28.33 -11.78 0.29
N THR A 4 27.62 -12.75 -0.27
CA THR A 4 26.71 -12.52 -1.41
C THR A 4 25.63 -11.51 -0.97
N PRO A 5 25.39 -10.41 -1.71
CA PRO A 5 24.31 -9.49 -1.38
C PRO A 5 22.99 -10.23 -1.61
N ILE A 6 22.29 -10.55 -0.51
CA ILE A 6 20.92 -11.06 -0.55
C ILE A 6 20.09 -9.94 -1.17
N ALA A 7 19.56 -10.16 -2.38
CA ALA A 7 18.64 -9.22 -3.03
C ALA A 7 17.57 -8.77 -2.02
N PRO A 8 17.13 -7.50 -2.01
CA PRO A 8 16.14 -7.04 -1.05
C PRO A 8 14.89 -7.90 -1.22
N ALA A 9 14.65 -8.79 -0.25
CA ALA A 9 13.47 -9.62 -0.23
C ALA A 9 12.26 -8.68 -0.28
N GLY A 10 11.35 -8.94 -1.22
CA GLY A 10 10.07 -8.24 -1.29
C GLY A 10 9.30 -8.34 0.04
N PRO A 11 8.17 -7.63 0.18
CA PRO A 11 7.39 -7.69 1.41
C PRO A 11 6.88 -9.12 1.63
N SER A 12 6.82 -9.54 2.88
CA SER A 12 6.21 -10.82 3.22
C SER A 12 4.69 -10.76 2.99
N PRO A 13 4.00 -11.91 2.82
CA PRO A 13 2.55 -11.95 2.72
C PRO A 13 1.84 -11.31 3.93
N VAL A 14 2.42 -11.44 5.13
CA VAL A 14 1.90 -10.86 6.37
C VAL A 14 1.96 -9.34 6.32
N GLU A 15 3.05 -8.77 5.81
CA GLU A 15 3.21 -7.32 5.68
C GLU A 15 2.23 -6.73 4.66
N LEU A 16 2.03 -7.43 3.53
CA LEU A 16 1.03 -7.04 2.55
C LEU A 16 -0.39 -7.09 3.13
N ALA A 17 -0.71 -8.10 3.94
CA ALA A 17 -1.99 -8.20 4.62
C ALA A 17 -2.18 -7.05 5.63
N ALA A 18 -1.15 -6.77 6.44
CA ALA A 18 -1.17 -5.66 7.39
C ALA A 18 -1.36 -4.30 6.68
N ALA A 19 -0.66 -4.05 5.57
CA ALA A 19 -0.81 -2.83 4.78
C ALA A 19 -2.23 -2.66 4.24
N ARG A 20 -2.86 -3.73 3.73
CA ARG A 20 -4.26 -3.69 3.26
C ARG A 20 -5.26 -3.41 4.38
N THR A 21 -5.08 -4.04 5.54
CA THR A 21 -5.92 -3.82 6.71
C THR A 21 -5.81 -2.37 7.20
N ALA A 22 -4.59 -1.84 7.29
CA ALA A 22 -4.35 -0.46 7.67
C ALA A 22 -4.97 0.53 6.67
N GLY A 23 -4.86 0.29 5.36
CA GLY A 23 -5.49 1.14 4.33
C GLY A 23 -7.02 1.13 4.41
N SER A 24 -7.60 -0.04 4.63
CA SER A 24 -9.05 -0.19 4.84
C SER A 24 -9.53 0.54 6.09
N PHE A 25 -8.78 0.44 7.18
CA PHE A 25 -9.08 1.12 8.44
C PHE A 25 -9.01 2.64 8.27
N ALA A 26 -7.94 3.16 7.67
CA ALA A 26 -7.77 4.58 7.40
C ALA A 26 -8.93 5.16 6.56
N ALA A 27 -9.36 4.42 5.52
CA ALA A 27 -10.54 4.81 4.73
C ALA A 27 -11.83 4.83 5.56
N GLY A 28 -12.01 3.85 6.45
CA GLY A 28 -13.15 3.80 7.37
C GLY A 28 -13.17 4.96 8.37
N GLN A 29 -12.00 5.41 8.80
CA GLN A 29 -11.84 6.56 9.69
C GLN A 29 -11.86 7.91 8.96
N GLY A 30 -11.99 7.91 7.63
CA GLY A 30 -12.03 9.14 6.84
C GLY A 30 -10.69 9.86 6.72
N LEU A 31 -9.57 9.23 7.10
CA LEU A 31 -8.22 9.79 6.95
C LEU A 31 -7.89 10.02 5.48
N ASP A 32 -6.97 10.94 5.20
CA ASP A 32 -6.53 11.24 3.84
C ASP A 32 -5.60 10.12 3.30
N VAL A 33 -5.60 9.90 1.97
CA VAL A 33 -4.73 8.92 1.31
C VAL A 33 -3.24 9.22 1.51
N THR A 34 -2.90 10.49 1.74
CA THR A 34 -1.54 10.96 2.09
C THR A 34 -1.06 10.47 3.46
N SER A 35 -1.96 9.92 4.30
CA SER A 35 -1.61 9.30 5.58
C SER A 35 -0.97 7.91 5.44
N CYS A 36 -0.68 7.46 4.21
CA CYS A 36 -0.01 6.19 3.97
C CYS A 36 1.38 6.20 4.63
N PRO A 37 1.68 5.27 5.56
CA PRO A 37 2.97 5.26 6.26
C PRO A 37 4.13 4.74 5.40
N HIS A 38 3.84 4.19 4.22
CA HIS A 38 4.85 3.59 3.34
C HIS A 38 5.27 4.59 2.25
N PRO A 39 6.56 4.98 2.17
CA PRO A 39 7.02 5.95 1.19
C PRO A 39 6.99 5.37 -0.23
N ALA A 40 6.39 6.11 -1.17
CA ALA A 40 6.33 5.72 -2.57
C ALA A 40 7.71 5.80 -3.29
N SER A 41 8.63 6.62 -2.79
CA SER A 41 10.01 6.73 -3.29
C SER A 41 10.99 5.76 -2.62
N GLY A 42 10.52 4.91 -1.71
CA GLY A 42 11.35 3.98 -0.94
C GLY A 42 11.82 2.76 -1.73
N THR A 43 12.20 1.73 -0.97
CA THR A 43 12.66 0.45 -1.53
C THR A 43 11.55 -0.23 -2.36
N PRO A 44 11.88 -1.25 -3.20
CA PRO A 44 10.85 -2.07 -3.86
C PRO A 44 9.81 -2.63 -2.88
N ARG A 45 10.23 -2.95 -1.64
CA ARG A 45 9.34 -3.41 -0.56
C ARG A 45 8.37 -2.31 -0.12
N ASP A 46 8.86 -1.11 0.14
CA ASP A 46 8.02 0.03 0.54
C ASP A 46 6.98 0.37 -0.54
N ARG A 47 7.41 0.36 -1.81
CA ARG A 47 6.52 0.59 -2.95
C ARG A 47 5.40 -0.44 -3.03
N ALA A 48 5.71 -1.72 -2.78
CA ALA A 48 4.70 -2.77 -2.77
C ALA A 48 3.72 -2.64 -1.60
N LEU A 49 4.21 -2.26 -0.40
CA LEU A 49 3.35 -2.00 0.76
C LEU A 49 2.47 -0.77 0.55
N ALA A 50 3.01 0.32 0.02
CA ALA A 50 2.28 1.53 -0.33
C ALA A 50 1.15 1.22 -1.32
N ARG A 51 1.44 0.46 -2.39
CA ARG A 51 0.42 0.01 -3.36
C ARG A 51 -0.68 -0.82 -2.72
N ALA A 52 -0.31 -1.75 -1.83
CA ALA A 52 -1.28 -2.60 -1.14
C ALA A 52 -2.19 -1.80 -0.21
N TRP A 53 -1.63 -0.82 0.52
CA TRP A 53 -2.36 0.10 1.38
C TRP A 53 -3.33 0.99 0.58
N VAL A 54 -2.82 1.68 -0.45
CA VAL A 54 -3.62 2.60 -1.29
C VAL A 54 -4.74 1.86 -2.01
N SER A 55 -4.46 0.67 -2.54
CA SER A 55 -5.49 -0.15 -3.20
C SER A 55 -6.64 -0.50 -2.25
N ALA A 56 -6.33 -0.84 -0.99
CA ALA A 56 -7.35 -1.15 0.00
C ALA A 56 -8.14 0.09 0.45
N TYR A 57 -7.45 1.23 0.59
CA TYR A 57 -8.08 2.52 0.88
C TYR A 57 -9.09 2.92 -0.21
N LEU A 58 -8.65 2.92 -1.48
CA LEU A 58 -9.48 3.34 -2.61
C LEU A 58 -10.67 2.41 -2.88
N ARG A 59 -10.59 1.13 -2.51
CA ARG A 59 -11.76 0.22 -2.57
C ARG A 59 -12.90 0.67 -1.66
N ARG A 60 -12.58 1.27 -0.50
CA ARG A 60 -13.58 1.79 0.44
C ARG A 60 -13.98 3.24 0.15
N ARG A 61 -13.05 4.03 -0.38
CA ARG A 61 -13.29 5.41 -0.82
C ARG A 61 -12.87 5.55 -2.28
N PRO A 62 -13.69 5.06 -3.23
CA PRO A 62 -13.40 5.25 -4.63
C PRO A 62 -13.34 6.76 -4.92
N PRO A 63 -12.42 7.20 -5.78
CA PRO A 63 -12.36 8.60 -6.17
C PRO A 63 -13.72 8.99 -6.76
N ARG A 64 -14.34 10.03 -6.17
CA ARG A 64 -15.59 10.59 -6.67
C ARG A 64 -15.32 11.18 -8.05
N GLY A 65 -15.54 10.41 -9.10
CA GLY A 65 -15.29 10.90 -10.46
C GLY A 65 -15.10 9.86 -11.56
N VAL A 66 -15.38 8.58 -11.33
CA VAL A 66 -15.43 7.60 -12.44
C VAL A 66 -16.84 7.00 -12.53
N SER A 67 -17.80 7.84 -12.90
CA SER A 67 -18.96 7.34 -13.65
C SER A 67 -18.48 7.13 -15.08
N TYR A 68 -18.16 5.89 -15.44
CA TYR A 68 -18.26 5.50 -16.84
C TYR A 68 -19.77 5.44 -17.13
N ASN A 69 -20.31 6.53 -17.67
CA ASN A 69 -21.53 6.42 -18.46
C ASN A 69 -21.11 5.71 -19.74
N ASP A 70 -21.50 4.44 -19.86
CA ASP A 70 -21.66 3.76 -21.15
C ASP A 70 -23.12 3.93 -21.58
#